data_AF-A0A524K6W9-F1
#
_entry.id   AF-A0A524K6W9-F1
#
_cell.length_a   1.000
_cell.length_b   1.000
_cell.length_c   1.000
_cell.angle_alpha   90.00
_cell.angle_beta   90.00
_cell.angle_gamma   90.00
#
_symmetry.space_group_name_H-M   'P 1'
#
loop_
_entity.id
_entity.type
_entity.pdbx_description
1 polymer ?
#
loop_
_entity_poly.entity_id
_entity_poly.type
_entity_poly.pdbx_seq_one_letter_code
_entity_poly.pdbx_strand_id
1 'polypeptide(L)'
;GLGGHNGLRSMKERLGTADFMRLRFGIGRPAHADIAGYVLSDFNRDEREKLECSIFPRAETGLLLCMDEGFDTAFSKYQKFNALD
;
A
#
# COMPACT_ATOMS: atom_id res chain seq x y z
N GLY A 1 -0.75 -9.88 9.09
CA GLY A 1 -2.07 -10.44 8.70
C GLY A 1 -2.58 -9.86 7.39
N LEU A 2 -3.78 -10.29 6.96
CA LEU A 2 -4.42 -9.90 5.69
C LEU A 2 -5.23 -8.59 5.78
N GLY A 3 -5.42 -8.03 6.97
CA GLY A 3 -5.96 -6.68 7.18
C GLY A 3 -7.38 -6.47 6.65
N GLY A 4 -8.20 -7.52 6.54
CA GLY A 4 -9.55 -7.43 5.97
C GLY A 4 -9.59 -7.26 4.43
N HIS A 5 -8.44 -7.22 3.76
CA HIS A 5 -8.36 -7.01 2.32
C HIS A 5 -8.75 -8.29 1.55
N ASN A 6 -9.84 -8.23 0.79
CA ASN A 6 -10.39 -9.39 0.07
C ASN A 6 -9.37 -9.99 -0.93
N GLY A 7 -8.61 -9.15 -1.64
CA GLY A 7 -7.56 -9.64 -2.55
C GLY A 7 -6.42 -10.38 -1.83
N LEU A 8 -6.06 -9.97 -0.60
CA LEU A 8 -5.01 -10.65 0.16
C LEU A 8 -5.50 -12.01 0.68
N ARG A 9 -6.80 -12.10 1.04
CA ARG A 9 -7.46 -13.36 1.39
C ARG A 9 -7.42 -14.35 0.22
N SER A 10 -7.82 -13.89 -0.96
CA SER A 10 -7.76 -14.69 -2.19
C SER A 10 -6.34 -15.17 -2.50
N MET A 11 -5.32 -14.30 -2.43
CA MET A 11 -3.93 -14.71 -2.65
C MET A 11 -3.47 -15.79 -1.65
N LYS A 12 -3.77 -15.63 -0.36
CA LYS A 12 -3.44 -16.65 0.65
C LYS A 12 -4.11 -17.99 0.32
N GLU A 13 -5.39 -17.97 -0.04
CA GLU A 13 -6.14 -19.17 -0.39
C GLU A 13 -5.53 -19.90 -1.59
N ARG A 14 -5.07 -19.14 -2.60
CA ARG A 14 -4.50 -19.72 -3.84
C ARG A 14 -3.04 -20.15 -3.71
N LEU A 15 -2.25 -19.44 -2.90
CA LEU A 15 -0.83 -19.73 -2.70
C LEU A 15 -0.58 -20.68 -1.53
N GLY A 16 -1.59 -20.96 -0.70
CA GLY A 16 -1.46 -21.78 0.52
C GLY A 16 -0.72 -21.09 1.67
N THR A 17 -0.20 -19.88 1.46
CA THR A 17 0.59 -19.13 2.46
C THR A 17 0.27 -17.63 2.41
N ALA A 18 0.46 -16.96 3.54
CA ALA A 18 0.43 -15.50 3.65
C ALA A 18 1.84 -14.89 3.66
N ASP A 19 2.86 -15.70 3.40
CA ASP A 19 4.27 -15.32 3.40
C ASP A 19 4.68 -14.75 2.04
N PHE A 20 4.22 -13.53 1.79
CA PHE A 20 4.56 -12.78 0.60
C PHE A 20 4.87 -11.33 0.95
N MET A 21 5.82 -10.74 0.22
CA MET A 21 6.20 -9.35 0.38
C MET A 21 5.10 -8.42 -0.13
N ARG A 22 4.98 -7.25 0.51
CA ARG A 22 3.94 -6.26 0.18
C ARG A 22 4.45 -4.85 0.32
N LEU A 23 4.22 -4.04 -0.72
CA LEU A 23 4.21 -2.59 -0.60
C LEU A 23 2.79 -2.15 -0.21
N ARG A 24 2.66 -1.36 0.87
CA ARG A 24 1.36 -0.96 1.43
C ARG A 24 1.15 0.54 1.30
N PHE A 25 0.02 0.90 0.71
CA PHE A 25 -0.47 2.26 0.62
C PHE A 25 -1.59 2.46 1.63
N GLY A 26 -1.35 3.28 2.65
CA GLY A 26 -2.39 3.64 3.60
C GLY A 26 -3.27 4.72 3.00
N ILE A 27 -4.55 4.40 2.75
CA ILE A 27 -5.53 5.38 2.25
C ILE A 27 -6.31 6.06 3.38
N GLY A 28 -6.07 5.67 4.64
CA GLY A 28 -6.85 6.12 5.79
C GLY A 28 -8.00 5.18 6.13
N ARG A 29 -8.90 5.64 7.00
CA ARG A 29 -10.11 4.92 7.39
C ARG A 29 -11.26 5.92 7.57
N PRO A 30 -12.43 5.68 6.98
CA PRO A 30 -13.56 6.58 7.14
C PRO A 30 -14.08 6.53 8.58
N ALA A 31 -14.68 7.63 9.02
CA ALA A 31 -15.35 7.68 10.32
C ALA A 31 -16.67 6.87 10.32
N HIS A 32 -17.27 6.65 9.14
CA HIS A 32 -18.50 5.88 8.99
C HIS A 32 -18.24 4.37 8.83
N ALA A 33 -19.27 3.57 9.09
CA ALA A 33 -19.18 2.11 9.08
C ALA A 33 -19.01 1.50 7.68
N ASP A 34 -19.40 2.22 6.62
CA ASP A 34 -19.30 1.72 5.25
C ASP A 34 -17.85 1.76 4.70
N ILE A 35 -17.06 0.77 5.11
CA ILE A 35 -15.68 0.59 4.63
C ILE A 35 -15.66 0.16 3.17
N ALA A 36 -16.66 -0.63 2.73
CA ALA A 36 -16.71 -1.15 1.36
C ALA A 36 -16.96 -0.04 0.36
N GLY A 37 -17.92 0.85 0.62
CA GLY A 37 -18.15 2.04 -0.20
C GLY A 37 -16.92 2.95 -0.25
N TYR A 38 -16.25 3.16 0.88
CA TYR A 38 -15.05 3.98 0.94
C TYR A 38 -13.88 3.46 0.08
N VAL A 39 -13.59 2.15 0.11
CA VAL A 39 -12.50 1.59 -0.71
C VAL A 39 -12.84 1.49 -2.20
N LEU A 40 -14.12 1.61 -2.55
CA LEU A 40 -14.61 1.58 -3.94
C LEU A 40 -14.87 2.99 -4.50
N SER A 41 -14.82 4.03 -3.66
CA SER A 41 -14.99 5.42 -4.10
C SER A 41 -13.72 5.99 -4.73
N ASP A 42 -13.91 6.97 -5.59
CA ASP A 42 -12.83 7.76 -6.17
C ASP A 42 -12.11 8.61 -5.12
N PHE A 43 -10.80 8.79 -5.31
CA PHE A 43 -10.04 9.82 -4.60
C PHE A 43 -10.49 11.22 -5.01
N ASN A 44 -10.54 12.13 -4.05
CA ASN A 44 -10.77 13.55 -4.29
C ASN A 44 -9.53 14.22 -4.91
N ARG A 45 -9.65 15.49 -5.31
CA ARG A 45 -8.58 16.22 -5.99
C ARG A 45 -7.29 16.30 -5.16
N ASP A 46 -7.39 16.66 -3.88
CA ASP A 46 -6.23 16.84 -3.01
C ASP A 46 -5.55 15.49 -2.72
N GLU A 47 -6.34 14.42 -2.58
CA GLU A 47 -5.83 13.05 -2.45
C GLU A 47 -5.10 12.60 -3.72
N ARG A 48 -5.65 12.90 -4.91
CA ARG A 48 -4.98 12.58 -6.19
C ARG A 48 -3.66 13.32 -6.34
N GLU A 49 -3.62 14.60 -5.99
CA GLU A 49 -2.37 15.37 -6.02
C GLU A 49 -1.31 14.76 -5.09
N LYS A 50 -1.70 14.34 -3.88
CA LYS A 50 -0.78 13.63 -2.96
C LYS A 50 -0.32 12.28 -3.51
N LEU A 51 -1.22 11.56 -4.17
CA LEU A 51 -0.89 10.28 -4.81
C LEU A 51 0.19 10.48 -5.89
N GLU A 52 -0.04 11.42 -6.79
CA GLU A 52 0.83 11.69 -7.94
C GLU A 52 2.17 12.32 -7.53
N CYS A 53 2.16 13.32 -6.66
CA CYS A 53 3.36 14.10 -6.33
C CYS A 53 4.23 13.48 -5.24
N SER A 54 3.68 12.57 -4.42
CA SER A 54 4.39 12.09 -3.22
C SER A 54 4.39 10.57 -3.11
N ILE A 55 3.22 9.93 -3.20
CA ILE A 55 3.08 8.51 -2.89
C ILE A 55 3.64 7.64 -4.03
N PHE A 56 3.27 7.89 -5.28
CA PHE A 56 3.71 7.08 -6.42
C PHE A 56 5.23 7.20 -6.70
N PRO A 57 5.85 8.39 -6.71
CA PRO A 57 7.31 8.48 -6.91
C PRO A 57 8.10 7.73 -5.83
N ARG A 58 7.61 7.75 -4.58
CA ARG A 58 8.25 7.06 -3.47
C ARG A 58 8.04 5.54 -3.52
N ALA A 59 6.90 5.10 -4.03
CA ALA A 59 6.65 3.68 -4.28
C ALA A 59 7.51 3.15 -5.42
N GLU A 60 7.66 3.90 -6.51
CA GLU A 60 8.57 3.58 -7.60
C GLU A 60 10.00 3.43 -7.07
N THR A 61 10.48 4.42 -6.30
CA THR A 61 11.81 4.36 -5.67
C THR A 61 11.97 3.11 -4.80
N GLY A 62 10.96 2.78 -3.99
CA GLY A 62 11.00 1.58 -3.14
C GLY A 62 10.99 0.27 -3.94
N LEU A 63 10.24 0.21 -5.04
CA LEU A 63 10.19 -0.95 -5.92
C LEU A 63 11.53 -1.15 -6.64
N LEU A 64 12.10 -0.09 -7.21
CA LEU A 64 13.41 -0.13 -7.87
C LEU A 64 14.50 -0.59 -6.90
N LEU A 65 14.50 -0.06 -5.67
CA LEU A 65 15.44 -0.49 -4.64
C LEU A 65 15.32 -1.98 -4.29
N CYS A 66 14.09 -2.52 -4.25
CA CYS A 66 13.88 -3.95 -4.04
C CYS A 66 14.41 -4.79 -5.20
N MET A 67 14.31 -4.29 -6.44
CA MET A 67 14.79 -4.98 -7.63
C MET A 67 16.31 -4.96 -7.73
N ASP A 68 16.94 -3.84 -7.38
CA ASP A 68 18.39 -3.64 -7.51
C ASP A 68 19.17 -4.27 -6.35
N GLU A 69 18.66 -4.18 -5.12
CA GLU A 69 19.40 -4.55 -3.91
C GLU A 69 18.77 -5.69 -3.08
N GLY A 70 17.63 -6.20 -3.53
CA GLY A 70 16.86 -7.22 -2.82
C GLY A 70 15.99 -6.65 -1.68
N PHE A 71 15.03 -7.45 -1.23
CA PHE A 71 14.00 -7.01 -0.27
C PHE A 71 14.56 -6.65 1.11
N ASP A 72 15.53 -7.40 1.65
CA ASP A 72 16.07 -7.14 2.99
C ASP A 72 16.80 -5.79 3.06
N THR A 73 17.66 -5.53 2.07
CA THR A 73 18.39 -4.26 1.95
C THR A 73 17.42 -3.11 1.73
N ALA A 74 16.47 -3.27 0.80
CA ALA A 74 15.47 -2.27 0.54
C ALA A 74 14.63 -1.95 1.78
N PHE A 75 14.25 -2.96 2.57
CA PHE A 75 13.48 -2.78 3.80
C PHE A 75 14.28 -1.99 4.86
N SER A 76 15.58 -2.26 4.99
CA SER A 76 16.45 -1.53 5.92
C SER A 76 16.60 -0.04 5.56
N LYS A 77 16.59 0.28 4.26
CA LYS A 77 16.74 1.62 3.72
C LYS A 77 15.40 2.36 3.61
N TYR A 78 14.29 1.65 3.50
CA TYR A 78 12.97 2.25 3.31
C TYR A 78 12.45 2.89 4.59
N GLN A 79 12.22 4.20 4.53
CA GLN A 79 11.62 4.97 5.60
C GLN A 79 10.11 5.08 5.38
N LYS A 80 9.31 4.62 6.35
CA LYS A 80 7.86 4.83 6.37
C LYS A 80 7.58 6.33 6.25
N PHE A 81 6.63 6.65 5.40
CA PHE A 81 6.26 8.02 5.07
C PHE A 81 4.75 8.20 5.22
N ASN A 82 4.34 9.38 5.68
CA ASN A 82 2.94 9.79 5.76
C ASN A 82 2.77 11.04 4.88
N ALA A 83 1.98 10.91 3.82
CA ALA A 83 1.68 12.02 2.90
C ALA A 83 0.59 12.96 3.42
N LEU A 84 -0.02 12.63 4.56
CA LEU A 84 -1.11 13.40 5.18
C LEU A 84 -0.63 14.31 6.31
N ASP A 85 0.66 14.25 6.67
CA ASP A 85 1.30 15.17 7.62
C ASP A 85 1.89 16.39 6.90
#